data_AF-A0A0C5VIR4-F1
#
_entry.id   AF-A0A0C5VIR4-F1
#
_cell.length_a   1.000
_cell.length_b   1.000
_cell.length_c   1.000
_cell.angle_alpha   90.00
_cell.angle_beta   90.00
_cell.angle_gamma   90.00
#
_symmetry.space_group_name_H-M   'P 1'
#
loop_
_entity.id
_entity.type
_entity.pdbx_description
1 polymer ?
#
loop_
_entity_poly.entity_id
_entity_poly.type
_entity_poly.pdbx_seq_one_letter_code
_entity_poly.pdbx_strand_id
1 'polypeptide(L)'
;MSMNLKPVITDAGITALIDAKSRGIMAKITHVAVGDGGTGPYVASRDMTELKNEIQRSVVEGGELIGSQQNQLYLTATIRDNGDNIPEIYPIYEIGFFLENGVLFAVYASEAEKLAEKITGTDFVLAFDLTLTGTEAESIIIDRDHPLSMPVARDNMLVGSQTVKIHTQAEFDLIFNRGVDTEIAENLTIVLSPIQLPELSTQDSEDANRAPDTSAGALGGMGDGVHHTFNGRPAYILKNSILVKNNVNIIGFNTEDTVVVKGSRDVQIKLIGQEDSPLSGVHFSGWSFDGRGGIDGLGGTFIGTENGSAIYMENARLCQLNNKLINHHGSKDGGAIYGSSVTHIEAHHIYHSLAVNGGGVAGCRISSFTVYTCQASKNGSGTWRCHQSQIRLFGCEANECEDSVVLDQAGGFALGARVGIGMEPTQHPLTLRKSLNHYPVGITQSQLGGEATMELTTADENSEQATRVLLRGHSNNTDIEFYSGARGQEQQHMVLKGGSGKLGIGTGSPTSKLDVNGDINASGKLNTGTGFTIAGHKPFIYKRYKNLGDNVTYNTGKKTSEYIASIVGFAATNGDINEKGTVDIIRLYPYDVNGVWYIRADFATHGNDETWDVDVLFINKNLVEIEA
;
A
#
# COMPACT_ATOMS: atom_id res chain seq x y z
N MET A 1 21.03 0.36 1.60
CA MET A 1 20.70 1.39 2.61
C MET A 1 21.89 2.33 2.62
N SER A 2 21.76 3.53 2.04
CA SER A 2 22.88 4.48 1.89
C SER A 2 23.30 5.02 3.27
N MET A 3 24.59 4.87 3.62
CA MET A 3 25.15 5.40 4.86
C MET A 3 25.71 6.80 4.58
N ASN A 4 25.02 7.83 5.06
CA ASN A 4 25.44 9.23 4.88
C ASN A 4 26.49 9.58 5.95
N LEU A 5 27.77 9.47 5.59
CA LEU A 5 28.90 9.70 6.50
C LEU A 5 29.18 11.21 6.62
N LYS A 6 29.25 11.73 7.85
CA LYS A 6 29.52 13.16 8.12
C LYS A 6 30.91 13.36 8.73
N PRO A 7 31.96 13.56 7.92
CA PRO A 7 33.31 13.80 8.43
C PRO A 7 33.41 15.12 9.21
N VAL A 8 34.28 15.13 10.22
CA VAL A 8 34.66 16.30 11.00
C VAL A 8 35.89 16.94 10.36
N ILE A 9 35.80 18.23 10.00
CA ILE A 9 36.96 19.02 9.54
C ILE A 9 37.85 19.30 10.75
N THR A 10 39.14 19.03 10.63
CA THR A 10 40.11 19.24 11.71
C THR A 10 40.49 20.72 11.82
N ASP A 11 40.96 21.13 12.99
CA ASP A 11 41.47 22.49 13.21
C ASP A 11 42.74 22.75 12.37
N ALA A 12 43.53 21.70 12.12
CA ALA A 12 44.66 21.75 11.20
C ALA A 12 44.21 21.96 9.74
N GLY A 13 43.13 21.30 9.32
CA GLY A 13 42.52 21.46 8.00
C GLY A 13 41.94 22.86 7.78
N ILE A 14 41.25 23.43 8.78
CA ILE A 14 40.76 24.81 8.74
C ILE A 14 41.91 25.80 8.67
N THR A 15 42.97 25.60 9.47
CA THR A 15 44.16 26.45 9.44
C THR A 15 44.83 26.41 8.06
N ALA A 16 44.95 25.23 7.46
CA ALA A 16 45.51 25.07 6.12
C ALA A 16 44.67 25.77 5.03
N LEU A 17 43.34 25.79 5.16
CA LEU A 17 42.46 26.54 4.26
C LEU A 17 42.66 28.06 4.39
N ILE A 18 42.73 28.57 5.61
CA ILE A 18 42.95 29.99 5.89
C ILE A 18 44.32 30.43 5.34
N ASP A 19 45.35 29.62 5.56
CA ASP A 19 46.70 29.87 5.06
C ASP A 19 46.74 29.86 3.52
N ALA A 20 46.08 28.90 2.88
CA ALA A 20 45.97 28.84 1.41
C ALA A 20 45.29 30.12 0.86
N LYS A 21 44.15 30.50 1.44
CA LYS A 21 43.40 31.71 1.06
C LYS A 21 44.22 32.99 1.25
N SER A 22 44.98 33.10 2.33
CA SER A 22 45.86 34.26 2.59
C SER A 22 46.99 34.41 1.58
N ARG A 23 47.36 33.32 0.89
CA ARG A 23 48.43 33.26 -0.12
C ARG A 23 47.90 33.30 -1.55
N GLY A 24 46.58 33.43 -1.73
CA GLY A 24 45.93 33.43 -3.05
C GLY A 24 46.01 32.08 -3.78
N ILE A 25 46.19 30.98 -3.04
CA ILE A 25 46.22 29.61 -3.56
C ILE A 25 45.08 28.80 -2.95
N MET A 26 44.80 27.65 -3.54
CA MET A 26 43.70 26.77 -3.11
C MET A 26 44.27 25.58 -2.34
N ALA A 27 43.57 25.12 -1.31
CA ALA A 27 43.97 23.89 -0.61
C ALA A 27 43.68 22.68 -1.51
N LYS A 28 44.65 21.77 -1.63
CA LYS A 28 44.56 20.64 -2.57
C LYS A 28 44.42 19.31 -1.85
N ILE A 29 43.26 18.64 -1.93
CA ILE A 29 43.10 17.27 -1.39
C ILE A 29 43.70 16.29 -2.40
N THR A 30 44.63 15.43 -1.93
CA THR A 30 45.40 14.52 -2.81
C THR A 30 45.31 13.05 -2.39
N HIS A 31 45.03 12.76 -1.12
CA HIS A 31 45.00 11.38 -0.62
C HIS A 31 43.80 11.12 0.30
N VAL A 32 43.36 9.87 0.29
CA VAL A 32 42.40 9.29 1.24
C VAL A 32 43.09 8.14 1.95
N ALA A 33 42.93 8.04 3.26
CA ALA A 33 43.40 6.89 4.03
C ALA A 33 42.28 6.23 4.80
N VAL A 34 42.43 4.93 5.06
CA VAL A 34 41.53 4.11 5.87
C VAL A 34 42.29 3.46 7.02
N GLY A 35 41.60 3.24 8.12
CA GLY A 35 42.16 2.62 9.32
C GLY A 35 41.13 1.80 10.10
N ASP A 36 41.61 1.04 11.07
CA ASP A 36 40.78 0.23 11.97
C ASP A 36 40.36 0.99 13.25
N GLY A 37 40.70 2.28 13.36
CA GLY A 37 40.35 3.12 14.51
C GLY A 37 41.15 2.81 15.78
N GLY A 38 42.24 2.07 15.68
CA GLY A 38 43.05 1.64 16.82
C GLY A 38 42.43 0.47 17.57
N THR A 39 41.83 -0.48 16.84
CA THR A 39 41.06 -1.68 17.28
C THR A 39 39.54 -1.56 17.42
N GLY A 40 38.91 -0.48 16.95
CA GLY A 40 37.45 -0.37 16.99
C GLY A 40 36.86 1.04 16.75
N PRO A 41 35.54 1.19 16.95
CA PRO A 41 34.82 2.44 16.70
C PRO A 41 35.23 3.56 17.65
N TYR A 42 35.17 4.81 17.19
CA TYR A 42 35.39 6.01 18.00
C TYR A 42 34.72 7.24 17.39
N VAL A 43 34.58 8.29 18.21
CA VAL A 43 34.07 9.60 17.78
C VAL A 43 35.24 10.46 17.30
N ALA A 44 35.22 10.90 16.04
CA ALA A 44 36.23 11.81 15.51
C ALA A 44 36.16 13.19 16.18
N SER A 45 37.32 13.81 16.44
CA SER A 45 37.43 15.12 17.07
C SER A 45 38.22 16.11 16.19
N ARG A 46 37.99 17.42 16.41
CA ARG A 46 38.58 18.48 15.57
C ARG A 46 40.08 18.65 15.78
N ASP A 47 40.61 18.26 16.93
CA ASP A 47 42.03 18.36 17.29
C ASP A 47 42.91 17.27 16.67
N MET A 48 42.31 16.32 15.94
CA MET A 48 43.05 15.26 15.26
C MET A 48 43.97 15.81 14.15
N THR A 49 45.21 15.34 14.13
CA THR A 49 46.21 15.65 13.08
C THR A 49 46.59 14.44 12.24
N GLU A 50 46.19 13.24 12.66
CA GLU A 50 46.41 11.94 12.01
C GLU A 50 45.24 10.99 12.34
N LEU A 51 45.10 9.89 11.59
CA LEU A 51 44.16 8.82 11.94
C LEU A 51 44.66 8.06 13.17
N LYS A 52 43.75 7.42 13.93
CA LYS A 52 44.15 6.67 15.13
C LYS A 52 45.05 5.49 14.80
N ASN A 53 44.75 4.77 13.72
CA ASN A 53 45.59 3.71 13.19
C ASN A 53 45.36 3.56 11.69
N GLU A 54 46.10 4.35 10.92
CA GLU A 54 46.10 4.27 9.45
C GLU A 54 46.68 2.94 8.97
N ILE A 55 45.95 2.24 8.10
CA ILE A 55 46.37 0.97 7.50
C ILE A 55 46.77 1.15 6.04
N GLN A 56 45.95 1.87 5.26
CA GLN A 56 46.22 2.13 3.86
C GLN A 56 45.90 3.57 3.48
N ARG A 57 46.73 4.13 2.61
CA ARG A 57 46.54 5.43 1.99
C ARG A 57 46.61 5.30 0.48
N SER A 58 45.69 5.95 -0.22
CA SER A 58 45.62 5.95 -1.68
C SER A 58 45.45 7.37 -2.20
N VAL A 59 45.93 7.58 -3.43
CA VAL A 59 45.74 8.85 -4.13
C VAL A 59 44.27 8.99 -4.50
N VAL A 60 43.74 10.21 -4.41
CA VAL A 60 42.41 10.53 -4.93
C VAL A 60 42.39 10.27 -6.43
N GLU A 61 41.39 9.52 -6.88
CA GLU A 61 41.22 9.15 -8.29
C GLU A 61 40.30 10.12 -9.03
N GLY A 62 39.45 10.86 -8.31
CA GLY A 62 38.61 11.92 -8.86
C GLY A 62 37.85 12.72 -7.80
N GLY A 63 37.29 13.84 -8.22
CA GLY A 63 36.31 14.55 -7.43
C GLY A 63 35.75 15.80 -8.10
N GLU A 64 34.58 16.24 -7.64
CA GLU A 64 33.80 17.31 -8.24
C GLU A 64 33.19 18.18 -7.15
N LEU A 65 33.08 19.49 -7.42
CA LEU A 65 32.31 20.39 -6.58
C LEU A 65 30.82 20.23 -6.92
N ILE A 66 30.05 19.63 -6.03
CA ILE A 66 28.61 19.46 -6.25
C ILE A 66 27.90 20.72 -5.75
N GLY A 67 27.51 21.56 -6.70
CA GLY A 67 26.69 22.74 -6.48
C GLY A 67 27.43 23.87 -5.75
N SER A 68 27.70 24.96 -6.46
CA SER A 68 28.25 26.21 -5.89
C SER A 68 27.41 26.82 -4.76
N GLN A 69 26.19 26.30 -4.50
CA GLN A 69 25.30 26.73 -3.41
C GLN A 69 25.26 25.78 -2.21
N GLN A 70 25.87 24.58 -2.27
CA GLN A 70 25.68 23.52 -1.26
C GLN A 70 26.96 23.11 -0.50
N ASN A 71 28.12 23.69 -0.82
CA ASN A 71 29.38 23.44 -0.09
C ASN A 71 29.74 21.94 0.02
N GLN A 72 29.38 21.14 -0.99
CA GLN A 72 29.61 19.71 -1.02
C GLN A 72 30.72 19.36 -2.01
N LEU A 73 31.69 18.59 -1.54
CA LEU A 73 32.78 18.07 -2.33
C LEU A 73 32.60 16.56 -2.50
N TYR A 74 32.50 16.09 -3.72
CA TYR A 74 32.50 14.67 -4.03
C TYR A 74 33.92 14.22 -4.33
N LEU A 75 34.34 13.09 -3.75
CA LEU A 75 35.69 12.56 -3.88
C LEU A 75 35.61 11.04 -4.06
N THR A 76 36.48 10.51 -4.92
CA THR A 76 36.65 9.07 -5.13
C THR A 76 38.09 8.65 -4.96
N ALA A 77 38.31 7.49 -4.35
CA ALA A 77 39.61 6.86 -4.22
C ALA A 77 39.46 5.34 -4.19
N THR A 78 40.37 4.61 -4.83
CA THR A 78 40.41 3.15 -4.72
C THR A 78 41.52 2.74 -3.76
N ILE A 79 41.13 2.12 -2.64
CA ILE A 79 42.02 1.54 -1.66
C ILE A 79 42.53 0.21 -2.20
N ARG A 80 43.82 0.19 -2.57
CA ARG A 80 44.55 -0.98 -3.10
C ARG A 80 45.64 -1.43 -2.14
N ASP A 81 46.03 -2.69 -2.28
CA ASP A 81 47.08 -3.29 -1.46
C ASP A 81 48.47 -2.73 -1.81
N ASN A 82 48.79 -1.60 -1.19
CA ASN A 82 50.05 -0.89 -1.34
C ASN A 82 50.89 -1.02 -0.05
N GLY A 83 51.90 -1.90 -0.06
CA GLY A 83 52.88 -2.03 1.02
C GLY A 83 53.09 -3.48 1.50
N ASP A 84 54.22 -3.74 2.16
CA ASP A 84 54.65 -5.11 2.50
C ASP A 84 54.02 -5.69 3.79
N ASN A 85 53.23 -4.92 4.53
CA ASN A 85 52.69 -5.29 5.87
C ASN A 85 51.19 -5.03 6.03
N ILE A 86 50.39 -5.28 4.98
CA ILE A 86 48.93 -5.13 5.05
C ILE A 86 48.31 -6.42 5.62
N PRO A 87 47.42 -6.35 6.63
CA PRO A 87 46.69 -7.52 7.12
C PRO A 87 45.87 -8.19 6.01
N GLU A 88 45.84 -9.53 5.98
CA GLU A 88 45.05 -10.31 5.00
C GLU A 88 43.56 -9.92 4.99
N ILE A 89 43.05 -9.55 6.17
CA ILE A 89 41.72 -9.00 6.37
C ILE A 89 41.77 -7.92 7.46
N TYR A 90 41.11 -6.78 7.25
CA TYR A 90 40.98 -5.75 8.27
C TYR A 90 39.65 -4.99 8.20
N PRO A 91 39.04 -4.64 9.34
CA PRO A 91 37.84 -3.82 9.38
C PRO A 91 38.21 -2.34 9.20
N ILE A 92 37.36 -1.60 8.50
CA ILE A 92 37.49 -0.15 8.34
C ILE A 92 36.53 0.53 9.32
N TYR A 93 37.08 1.34 10.22
CA TYR A 93 36.32 2.17 11.17
C TYR A 93 36.56 3.66 10.97
N GLU A 94 37.65 4.05 10.31
CA GLU A 94 38.00 5.45 10.08
C GLU A 94 38.44 5.73 8.66
N ILE A 95 38.17 6.95 8.20
CA ILE A 95 38.54 7.48 6.88
C ILE A 95 39.12 8.88 7.08
N GLY A 96 40.30 9.14 6.53
CA GLY A 96 40.99 10.42 6.61
C GLY A 96 41.22 11.04 5.23
N PHE A 97 41.05 12.34 5.12
CA PHE A 97 41.26 13.12 3.89
C PHE A 97 42.48 14.01 4.06
N PHE A 98 43.43 13.96 3.13
CA PHE A 98 44.73 14.63 3.29
C PHE A 98 44.99 15.63 2.16
N LEU A 99 45.53 16.78 2.56
CA LEU A 99 46.03 17.79 1.64
C LEU A 99 47.39 17.40 1.04
N GLU A 100 47.78 18.03 -0.07
CA GLU A 100 49.08 17.86 -0.74
C GLU A 100 50.28 18.05 0.19
N ASN A 101 50.16 18.94 1.19
CA ASN A 101 51.19 19.17 2.20
C ASN A 101 51.17 18.14 3.35
N GLY A 102 50.33 17.10 3.27
CA GLY A 102 50.23 16.02 4.25
C GLY A 102 49.30 16.31 5.43
N VAL A 103 48.68 17.49 5.52
CA VAL A 103 47.75 17.84 6.60
C VAL A 103 46.49 16.99 6.50
N LEU A 104 46.08 16.35 7.61
CA LEU A 104 44.77 15.72 7.75
C LEU A 104 43.69 16.80 7.73
N PHE A 105 42.99 16.92 6.62
CA PHE A 105 41.95 17.91 6.38
C PHE A 105 40.66 17.62 7.15
N ALA A 106 40.18 16.38 7.03
CA ALA A 106 38.94 15.94 7.66
C ALA A 106 39.02 14.44 7.95
N VAL A 107 38.27 14.02 8.95
CA VAL A 107 38.25 12.64 9.42
C VAL A 107 36.81 12.21 9.70
N TYR A 108 36.47 11.01 9.27
CA TYR A 108 35.26 10.31 9.69
C TYR A 108 35.66 9.07 10.49
N ALA A 109 34.97 8.84 11.60
CA ALA A 109 35.11 7.61 12.38
C ALA A 109 33.72 7.09 12.76
N SER A 110 33.52 5.78 12.63
CA SER A 110 32.27 5.15 13.03
C SER A 110 32.18 5.04 14.55
N GLU A 111 31.03 5.36 15.13
CA GLU A 111 30.79 5.29 16.57
C GLU A 111 30.20 3.94 17.03
N ALA A 112 29.81 3.07 16.10
CA ALA A 112 29.10 1.83 16.43
C ALA A 112 29.58 0.62 15.61
N GLU A 113 29.33 0.60 14.30
CA GLU A 113 29.57 -0.57 13.44
C GLU A 113 30.74 -0.38 12.49
N LYS A 114 31.35 -1.48 12.03
CA LYS A 114 32.38 -1.43 10.98
C LYS A 114 31.79 -0.89 9.68
N LEU A 115 32.50 0.02 9.02
CA LEU A 115 32.06 0.64 7.76
C LEU A 115 32.15 -0.34 6.59
N ALA A 116 33.26 -1.09 6.57
CA ALA A 116 33.53 -2.13 5.59
C ALA A 116 34.57 -3.11 6.15
N GLU A 117 34.80 -4.19 5.42
CA GLU A 117 35.88 -5.14 5.66
C GLU A 117 36.72 -5.25 4.39
N LYS A 118 38.00 -4.90 4.48
CA LYS A 118 38.94 -5.03 3.37
C LYS A 118 39.60 -6.40 3.43
N ILE A 119 39.64 -7.06 2.28
CA ILE A 119 40.33 -8.33 2.08
C ILE A 119 41.47 -8.08 1.09
N THR A 120 42.66 -8.62 1.35
CA THR A 120 43.78 -8.53 0.41
C THR A 120 43.43 -9.22 -0.92
N GLY A 121 43.77 -8.60 -2.05
CA GLY A 121 43.44 -9.05 -3.39
C GLY A 121 42.15 -8.46 -3.97
N THR A 122 41.40 -7.64 -3.21
CA THR A 122 40.23 -6.92 -3.71
C THR A 122 40.49 -5.42 -3.78
N ASP A 123 39.91 -4.74 -4.77
CA ASP A 123 39.87 -3.28 -4.81
C ASP A 123 38.69 -2.79 -3.95
N PHE A 124 38.94 -1.80 -3.09
CA PHE A 124 37.88 -1.16 -2.30
C PHE A 124 37.69 0.28 -2.75
N VAL A 125 36.61 0.54 -3.47
CA VAL A 125 36.29 1.87 -4.00
C VAL A 125 35.56 2.69 -2.94
N LEU A 126 36.15 3.83 -2.58
CA LEU A 126 35.54 4.85 -1.74
C LEU A 126 34.95 5.95 -2.63
N ALA A 127 33.69 6.29 -2.38
CA ALA A 127 33.01 7.44 -2.94
C ALA A 127 32.23 8.14 -1.82
N PHE A 128 32.45 9.44 -1.61
CA PHE A 128 31.87 10.15 -0.46
C PHE A 128 31.61 11.63 -0.73
N ASP A 129 30.57 12.13 -0.07
CA ASP A 129 30.19 13.54 -0.03
C ASP A 129 30.78 14.20 1.23
N LEU A 130 31.69 15.14 1.04
CA LEU A 130 32.23 15.98 2.11
C LEU A 130 31.46 17.29 2.14
N THR A 131 30.62 17.48 3.16
CA THR A 131 29.92 18.76 3.37
C THR A 131 30.78 19.70 4.21
N LEU A 132 31.17 20.84 3.64
CA LEU A 132 31.95 21.87 4.33
C LEU A 132 31.03 22.76 5.17
N THR A 133 31.06 22.54 6.49
CA THR A 133 30.37 23.41 7.46
C THR A 133 31.34 24.47 7.97
N GLY A 134 31.07 25.75 7.66
CA GLY A 134 31.84 26.90 8.18
C GLY A 134 32.90 27.51 7.27
N THR A 135 32.98 27.13 5.99
CA THR A 135 33.86 27.75 4.96
C THR A 135 33.21 27.63 3.58
N GLU A 136 33.51 28.54 2.63
CA GLU A 136 33.00 28.47 1.25
C GLU A 136 33.82 27.47 0.42
N ALA A 137 33.16 26.65 -0.40
CA ALA A 137 33.81 25.59 -1.20
C ALA A 137 34.72 26.11 -2.34
N GLU A 138 34.64 27.40 -2.67
CA GLU A 138 35.47 28.07 -3.69
C GLU A 138 36.96 28.25 -3.29
N SER A 139 37.41 27.67 -2.16
CA SER A 139 38.82 27.73 -1.71
C SER A 139 39.60 26.40 -1.83
N ILE A 140 39.01 25.36 -2.44
CA ILE A 140 39.58 24.00 -2.52
C ILE A 140 39.72 23.54 -3.99
N ILE A 141 40.89 23.01 -4.36
CA ILE A 141 41.13 22.31 -5.63
C ILE A 141 41.31 20.81 -5.31
N ILE A 142 40.87 19.92 -6.19
CA ILE A 142 41.20 18.49 -6.11
C ILE A 142 42.23 18.20 -7.19
N ASP A 143 43.30 17.45 -6.89
CA ASP A 143 44.33 17.18 -7.89
C ASP A 143 43.86 16.20 -8.97
N ARG A 144 43.27 16.75 -10.03
CA ARG A 144 43.39 16.40 -11.46
C ARG A 144 42.27 17.12 -12.20
N ASP A 145 42.61 18.19 -12.92
CA ASP A 145 41.73 18.90 -13.88
C ASP A 145 41.49 18.06 -15.13
N HIS A 146 40.84 16.92 -14.94
CA HIS A 146 40.26 16.13 -16.02
C HIS A 146 38.77 16.02 -15.72
N PRO A 147 37.87 16.25 -16.70
CA PRO A 147 36.47 15.83 -16.55
C PRO A 147 36.48 14.30 -16.49
N LEU A 148 36.61 13.77 -15.28
CA LEU A 148 36.65 12.34 -15.05
C LEU A 148 35.27 11.78 -15.32
N SER A 149 35.21 10.86 -16.29
CA SER A 149 34.62 9.53 -16.14
C SER A 149 33.75 9.39 -14.87
N MET A 150 32.50 9.82 -15.02
CA MET A 150 31.44 9.83 -14.01
C MET A 150 31.06 8.39 -13.58
N PRO A 151 30.43 8.18 -12.41
CA PRO A 151 30.99 7.57 -11.20
C PRO A 151 30.51 6.13 -10.97
N VAL A 152 31.25 5.44 -10.10
CA VAL A 152 30.97 4.08 -9.63
C VAL A 152 29.70 4.06 -8.79
N ALA A 153 28.76 3.24 -9.26
CA ALA A 153 27.76 2.47 -8.52
C ALA A 153 27.62 2.79 -7.04
N ARG A 154 26.44 3.28 -6.68
CA ARG A 154 25.94 3.33 -5.30
C ARG A 154 25.76 1.90 -4.77
N ASP A 155 26.08 1.75 -3.49
CA ASP A 155 26.12 0.54 -2.67
C ASP A 155 27.46 -0.23 -2.69
N ASN A 156 27.96 -0.50 -1.48
CA ASN A 156 29.16 -1.30 -1.20
C ASN A 156 29.13 -2.61 -1.99
N MET A 157 29.82 -2.64 -3.13
CA MET A 157 29.85 -3.79 -4.03
C MET A 157 31.18 -4.50 -3.95
N LEU A 158 31.14 -5.79 -3.60
CA LEU A 158 32.20 -6.73 -3.97
C LEU A 158 32.26 -6.74 -5.51
N VAL A 159 33.25 -6.04 -6.06
CA VAL A 159 33.50 -5.99 -7.50
C VAL A 159 34.20 -7.30 -7.88
N GLY A 160 33.59 -8.07 -8.80
CA GLY A 160 34.17 -9.31 -9.31
C GLY A 160 35.48 -9.08 -10.08
N SER A 161 36.21 -10.17 -10.35
CA SER A 161 37.55 -10.17 -10.95
C SER A 161 37.64 -9.69 -12.41
N GLN A 162 36.52 -9.34 -13.06
CA GLN A 162 36.47 -8.79 -14.42
C GLN A 162 35.47 -7.62 -14.48
N THR A 163 36.00 -6.39 -14.59
CA THR A 163 35.20 -5.17 -14.73
C THR A 163 35.47 -4.49 -16.08
N VAL A 164 34.41 -4.12 -16.80
CA VAL A 164 34.48 -3.40 -18.08
C VAL A 164 33.72 -2.10 -17.96
N LYS A 165 34.37 -0.98 -18.29
CA LYS A 165 33.75 0.35 -18.36
C LYS A 165 33.43 0.69 -19.82
N ILE A 166 32.26 1.28 -20.05
CA ILE A 166 31.78 1.66 -21.36
C ILE A 166 31.37 3.13 -21.32
N HIS A 167 31.93 3.92 -22.24
CA HIS A 167 31.73 5.37 -22.35
C HIS A 167 31.24 5.78 -23.76
N THR A 168 31.41 4.90 -24.74
CA THR A 168 31.07 5.18 -26.15
C THR A 168 30.20 4.08 -26.75
N GLN A 169 29.46 4.42 -27.82
CA GLN A 169 28.69 3.42 -28.58
C GLN A 169 29.60 2.34 -29.19
N ALA A 170 30.84 2.66 -29.57
CA ALA A 170 31.77 1.70 -30.14
C ALA A 170 32.19 0.62 -29.12
N GLU A 171 32.48 1.03 -27.87
CA GLU A 171 32.72 0.10 -26.76
C GLU A 171 31.48 -0.72 -26.42
N PHE A 172 30.30 -0.07 -26.43
CA PHE A 172 29.03 -0.77 -26.25
C PHE A 172 28.81 -1.83 -27.33
N ASP A 173 29.10 -1.51 -28.59
CA ASP A 173 28.96 -2.45 -29.71
C ASP A 173 29.88 -3.67 -29.57
N LEU A 174 31.09 -3.48 -29.03
CA LEU A 174 32.04 -4.56 -28.77
C LEU A 174 31.56 -5.54 -27.69
N ILE A 175 30.66 -5.14 -26.79
CA ILE A 175 30.22 -6.00 -25.69
C ILE A 175 28.78 -6.48 -25.88
N PHE A 176 27.89 -5.62 -26.37
CA PHE A 176 26.44 -5.86 -26.40
C PHE A 176 25.87 -6.15 -27.79
N ASN A 177 26.59 -5.81 -28.88
CA ASN A 177 26.06 -5.91 -30.24
C ASN A 177 26.87 -6.84 -31.15
N ARG A 178 27.40 -7.94 -30.60
CA ARG A 178 28.11 -8.97 -31.39
C ARG A 178 27.19 -10.12 -31.77
N GLY A 179 27.11 -10.43 -33.07
CA GLY A 179 26.35 -11.58 -33.58
C GLY A 179 24.86 -11.48 -33.27
N VAL A 180 24.22 -12.62 -33.06
CA VAL A 180 22.82 -12.75 -32.64
C VAL A 180 22.81 -13.25 -31.21
N ASP A 181 21.96 -12.68 -30.34
CA ASP A 181 21.91 -13.01 -28.91
C ASP A 181 23.29 -12.89 -28.23
N THR A 182 23.86 -11.68 -28.22
CA THR A 182 25.20 -11.42 -27.71
C THR A 182 25.37 -11.91 -26.27
N GLU A 183 26.30 -12.84 -26.05
CA GLU A 183 26.53 -13.42 -24.74
C GLU A 183 27.31 -12.45 -23.84
N ILE A 184 26.75 -12.17 -22.66
CA ILE A 184 27.45 -11.45 -21.58
C ILE A 184 27.95 -12.50 -20.58
N ALA A 185 29.27 -12.69 -20.58
CA ALA A 185 29.95 -13.73 -19.83
C ALA A 185 29.69 -13.66 -18.31
N GLU A 186 29.76 -14.83 -17.66
CA GLU A 186 29.53 -14.94 -16.22
C GLU A 186 30.54 -14.16 -15.37
N ASN A 187 30.13 -13.75 -14.16
CA ASN A 187 30.94 -13.00 -13.20
C ASN A 187 31.47 -11.65 -13.72
N LEU A 188 30.90 -11.12 -14.79
CA LEU A 188 31.29 -9.85 -15.39
C LEU A 188 30.57 -8.68 -14.73
N THR A 189 31.31 -7.64 -14.36
CA THR A 189 30.74 -6.36 -13.97
C THR A 189 30.93 -5.35 -15.10
N ILE A 190 29.82 -4.79 -15.59
CA ILE A 190 29.79 -3.77 -16.63
C ILE A 190 29.34 -2.45 -16.01
N VAL A 191 30.13 -1.41 -16.22
CA VAL A 191 29.80 -0.04 -15.81
C VAL A 191 29.49 0.79 -17.06
N LEU A 192 28.23 1.23 -17.18
CA LEU A 192 27.74 2.09 -18.25
C LEU A 192 27.79 3.55 -17.80
N SER A 193 28.55 4.38 -18.50
CA SER A 193 28.54 5.83 -18.26
C SER A 193 27.56 6.55 -19.19
N PRO A 194 27.10 7.76 -18.86
CA PRO A 194 26.47 8.61 -19.88
C PRO A 194 27.43 8.84 -21.04
N ILE A 195 26.94 8.78 -22.29
CA ILE A 195 27.77 9.09 -23.47
C ILE A 195 28.06 10.60 -23.46
N GLN A 196 29.34 10.97 -23.40
CA GLN A 196 29.78 12.36 -23.48
C GLN A 196 29.71 12.86 -24.93
N LEU A 197 29.11 14.02 -25.15
CA LEU A 197 29.23 14.74 -26.42
C LEU A 197 30.62 15.41 -26.47
N PRO A 198 31.34 15.39 -27.61
CA PRO A 198 32.52 16.20 -27.74
C PRO A 198 32.16 17.69 -27.60
N GLU A 199 32.94 18.45 -26.82
CA GLU A 199 32.79 19.90 -26.74
C GLU A 199 32.99 20.52 -28.13
N LEU A 200 32.00 21.28 -28.60
CA LEU A 200 32.14 22.12 -29.78
C LEU A 200 33.14 23.24 -29.47
N SER A 201 34.37 23.13 -29.98
CA SER A 201 35.32 24.23 -29.94
C SER A 201 34.80 25.40 -30.78
N THR A 202 34.67 26.57 -30.17
CA THR A 202 34.12 27.81 -30.75
C THR A 202 35.09 28.55 -31.68
N GLN A 203 35.79 27.86 -32.58
CA GLN A 203 36.61 28.50 -33.59
C GLN A 203 36.33 27.97 -35.00
N ASP A 204 36.16 28.94 -35.91
CA ASP A 204 36.09 28.84 -37.38
C ASP A 204 34.71 28.57 -38.00
N SER A 205 33.82 29.57 -37.86
CA SER A 205 32.64 29.75 -38.70
C SER A 205 32.95 30.62 -39.93
N GLU A 206 33.52 30.05 -41.01
CA GLU A 206 33.46 30.70 -42.34
C GLU A 206 33.16 29.76 -43.52
N ASP A 207 33.04 28.45 -43.33
CA ASP A 207 32.67 27.51 -44.41
C ASP A 207 31.31 26.83 -44.15
N ALA A 208 30.23 27.57 -44.41
CA ALA A 208 28.84 27.13 -44.18
C ALA A 208 28.36 25.97 -45.07
N ASN A 209 29.24 25.30 -45.84
CA ASN A 209 28.89 24.15 -46.68
C ASN A 209 29.92 23.00 -46.64
N ARG A 210 30.82 23.01 -45.66
CA ARG A 210 31.67 21.84 -45.38
C ARG A 210 31.64 21.58 -43.89
N ALA A 211 30.57 20.93 -43.44
CA ALA A 211 30.56 20.29 -42.13
C ALA A 211 31.85 19.46 -42.02
N PRO A 212 32.62 19.59 -40.93
CA PRO A 212 33.81 18.76 -40.75
C PRO A 212 33.37 17.31 -40.89
N ASP A 213 34.11 16.59 -41.72
CA ASP A 213 34.03 15.17 -41.94
C ASP A 213 34.36 14.43 -40.64
N THR A 214 33.42 14.43 -39.69
CA THR A 214 33.35 13.47 -38.59
C THR A 214 32.51 12.30 -39.08
N SER A 215 33.02 11.65 -40.11
CA SER A 215 32.54 10.38 -40.61
C SER A 215 32.48 9.36 -39.47
N ALA A 216 31.30 8.75 -39.33
CA ALA A 216 31.10 7.36 -38.93
C ALA A 216 31.87 6.87 -37.67
N GLY A 217 31.32 7.07 -36.47
CA GLY A 217 31.72 6.28 -35.31
C GLY A 217 31.46 6.86 -33.92
N ALA A 218 31.36 8.19 -33.78
CA ALA A 218 31.29 8.86 -32.47
C ALA A 218 29.87 9.26 -32.01
N LEU A 219 28.91 9.25 -32.92
CA LEU A 219 27.47 9.40 -32.66
C LEU A 219 26.79 8.19 -33.30
N GLY A 220 26.07 7.39 -32.51
CA GLY A 220 25.49 6.10 -32.93
C GLY A 220 24.95 6.11 -34.36
N GLY A 221 25.48 5.21 -35.20
CA GLY A 221 25.36 5.27 -36.66
C GLY A 221 23.93 5.37 -37.24
N MET A 222 23.84 6.21 -38.28
CA MET A 222 22.84 6.43 -39.35
C MET A 222 21.76 5.33 -39.53
N GLY A 223 20.46 5.64 -39.65
CA GLY A 223 19.88 6.34 -40.83
C GLY A 223 19.05 7.60 -40.56
N ASP A 224 18.59 8.20 -41.66
CA ASP A 224 18.10 9.58 -41.88
C ASP A 224 16.81 10.07 -41.17
N GLY A 225 16.45 9.50 -40.01
CA GLY A 225 15.25 9.90 -39.26
C GLY A 225 15.55 10.66 -37.95
N VAL A 226 14.59 11.47 -37.49
CA VAL A 226 14.58 12.30 -36.25
C VAL A 226 14.61 11.47 -34.94
N HIS A 227 15.21 10.27 -34.93
CA HIS A 227 14.96 9.21 -33.94
C HIS A 227 16.20 8.68 -33.18
N HIS A 228 17.28 9.47 -33.08
CA HIS A 228 18.54 9.03 -32.44
C HIS A 228 18.77 9.58 -31.03
N THR A 229 17.78 10.24 -30.44
CA THR A 229 17.89 10.81 -29.09
C THR A 229 16.72 10.40 -28.23
N PHE A 230 16.95 10.18 -26.93
CA PHE A 230 15.87 10.20 -25.93
C PHE A 230 15.82 11.62 -25.38
N ASN A 231 14.76 12.38 -25.67
CA ASN A 231 14.63 13.79 -25.29
C ASN A 231 15.88 14.66 -25.64
N GLY A 232 16.52 14.42 -26.79
CA GLY A 232 17.70 15.19 -27.21
C GLY A 232 19.04 14.75 -26.58
N ARG A 233 19.08 13.67 -25.79
CA ARG A 233 20.31 13.16 -25.14
C ARG A 233 20.93 11.95 -25.87
N PRO A 234 22.26 11.80 -25.82
CA PRO A 234 22.95 10.59 -26.27
C PRO A 234 22.48 9.34 -25.52
N ALA A 235 22.24 8.24 -26.23
CA ALA A 235 21.86 6.96 -25.64
C ALA A 235 22.59 5.81 -26.34
N TYR A 236 22.85 4.72 -25.62
CA TYR A 236 23.38 3.50 -26.21
C TYR A 236 22.29 2.78 -26.99
N ILE A 237 22.58 2.34 -28.20
CA ILE A 237 21.64 1.54 -28.99
C ILE A 237 21.97 0.06 -28.79
N LEU A 238 21.00 -0.69 -28.24
CA LEU A 238 21.05 -2.14 -28.21
C LEU A 238 20.48 -2.69 -29.52
N LYS A 239 21.37 -3.10 -30.41
CA LYS A 239 21.07 -3.56 -31.77
C LYS A 239 20.69 -5.03 -31.82
N ASN A 240 21.30 -5.83 -30.94
CA ASN A 240 21.05 -7.26 -30.82
C ASN A 240 20.51 -7.57 -29.42
N SER A 241 19.67 -8.60 -29.31
CA SER A 241 19.36 -9.19 -28.01
C SER A 241 20.63 -9.65 -27.32
N ILE A 242 20.62 -9.69 -25.98
CA ILE A 242 21.74 -10.20 -25.19
C ILE A 242 21.33 -11.42 -24.37
N LEU A 243 22.25 -12.37 -24.19
CA LEU A 243 22.11 -13.50 -23.28
C LEU A 243 23.01 -13.28 -22.06
N VAL A 244 22.40 -12.90 -20.95
CA VAL A 244 23.12 -12.60 -19.71
C VAL A 244 23.33 -13.88 -18.92
N LYS A 245 24.55 -14.16 -18.46
CA LYS A 245 24.92 -15.34 -17.67
C LYS A 245 24.90 -15.07 -16.16
N ASN A 246 25.28 -16.08 -15.37
CA ASN A 246 25.30 -15.99 -13.90
C ASN A 246 26.22 -14.88 -13.38
N ASN A 247 25.85 -14.29 -12.25
CA ASN A 247 26.68 -13.33 -11.52
C ASN A 247 27.10 -12.08 -12.34
N VAL A 248 26.27 -11.67 -13.31
CA VAL A 248 26.52 -10.48 -14.12
C VAL A 248 25.92 -9.23 -13.47
N ASN A 249 26.74 -8.19 -13.32
CA ASN A 249 26.30 -6.90 -12.83
C ASN A 249 26.37 -5.87 -13.98
N ILE A 250 25.26 -5.18 -14.29
CA ILE A 250 25.25 -4.06 -15.25
C ILE A 250 24.77 -2.82 -14.53
N ILE A 251 25.67 -1.88 -14.33
CA ILE A 251 25.45 -0.73 -13.47
C ILE A 251 25.64 0.54 -14.28
N GLY A 252 24.64 1.39 -14.30
CA GLY A 252 24.73 2.72 -14.88
C GLY A 252 24.94 3.80 -13.82
N PHE A 253 25.21 5.02 -14.26
CA PHE A 253 25.35 6.15 -13.37
C PHE A 253 24.01 6.55 -12.73
N ASN A 254 22.99 6.81 -13.55
CA ASN A 254 21.63 7.04 -13.11
C ASN A 254 20.63 6.73 -14.24
N THR A 255 19.36 6.56 -13.87
CA THR A 255 18.30 6.16 -14.81
C THR A 255 17.94 7.23 -15.84
N GLU A 256 18.29 8.50 -15.63
CA GLU A 256 17.91 9.60 -16.54
C GLU A 256 19.00 9.97 -17.55
N ASP A 257 20.27 9.67 -17.23
CA ASP A 257 21.43 10.00 -18.07
C ASP A 257 22.09 8.76 -18.69
N THR A 258 22.01 7.59 -18.05
CA THR A 258 22.49 6.33 -18.62
C THR A 258 21.34 5.59 -19.28
N VAL A 259 21.09 5.91 -20.55
CA VAL A 259 19.97 5.36 -21.32
C VAL A 259 20.47 4.38 -22.37
N VAL A 260 19.87 3.19 -22.37
CA VAL A 260 19.95 2.20 -23.43
C VAL A 260 18.61 2.19 -24.16
N VAL A 261 18.63 2.33 -25.47
CA VAL A 261 17.45 2.33 -26.32
C VAL A 261 17.41 1.09 -27.20
N LYS A 262 16.20 0.57 -27.38
CA LYS A 262 15.95 -0.60 -28.21
C LYS A 262 16.18 -0.28 -29.70
N GLY A 263 17.02 -1.09 -30.36
CA GLY A 263 17.39 -0.92 -31.77
C GLY A 263 16.38 -1.48 -32.77
N SER A 264 15.61 -2.50 -32.38
CA SER A 264 14.52 -3.08 -33.21
C SER A 264 13.49 -3.81 -32.33
N ARG A 265 12.32 -4.13 -32.90
CA ARG A 265 11.15 -4.60 -32.12
C ARG A 265 11.36 -5.85 -31.26
N ASP A 266 12.24 -6.76 -31.66
CA ASP A 266 12.41 -8.08 -31.00
C ASP A 266 13.72 -8.17 -30.19
N VAL A 267 14.42 -7.04 -29.99
CA VAL A 267 15.61 -6.98 -29.13
C VAL A 267 15.22 -7.12 -27.65
N GLN A 268 15.75 -8.12 -26.97
CA GLN A 268 15.46 -8.43 -25.57
C GLN A 268 16.74 -8.66 -24.78
N ILE A 269 16.65 -8.45 -23.47
CA ILE A 269 17.61 -8.96 -22.51
C ILE A 269 17.11 -10.34 -22.07
N LYS A 270 17.88 -11.39 -22.34
CA LYS A 270 17.49 -12.78 -22.07
C LYS A 270 18.29 -13.32 -20.89
N LEU A 271 17.59 -13.84 -19.88
CA LEU A 271 18.18 -14.57 -18.75
C LEU A 271 17.65 -16.00 -18.79
N ILE A 272 18.44 -16.91 -19.36
CA ILE A 272 18.01 -18.29 -19.62
C ILE A 272 18.92 -19.25 -18.84
N GLY A 273 18.36 -19.91 -17.84
CA GLY A 273 18.98 -21.02 -17.11
C GLY A 273 18.45 -22.38 -17.56
N GLN A 274 18.68 -23.39 -16.73
CA GLN A 274 18.15 -24.75 -16.90
C GLN A 274 17.32 -25.13 -15.68
N GLU A 275 16.39 -26.08 -15.83
CA GLU A 275 15.50 -26.52 -14.74
C GLU A 275 16.30 -26.98 -13.49
N ASP A 276 17.35 -27.78 -13.71
CA ASP A 276 18.23 -28.29 -12.64
C ASP A 276 19.36 -27.32 -12.24
N SER A 277 19.57 -26.26 -13.02
CA SER A 277 20.59 -25.24 -12.75
C SER A 277 20.05 -23.85 -13.12
N PRO A 278 19.19 -23.27 -12.27
CA PRO A 278 18.60 -21.98 -12.55
C PRO A 278 19.66 -20.88 -12.61
N LEU A 279 19.53 -19.97 -13.56
CA LEU A 279 20.40 -18.81 -13.66
C LEU A 279 20.19 -17.88 -12.45
N SER A 280 21.26 -17.35 -11.87
CA SER A 280 21.18 -16.46 -10.71
C SER A 280 22.31 -15.45 -10.58
N GLY A 281 22.13 -14.47 -9.69
CA GLY A 281 23.15 -13.46 -9.37
C GLY A 281 23.23 -12.30 -10.38
N VAL A 282 22.20 -12.08 -11.19
CA VAL A 282 22.16 -10.94 -12.10
C VAL A 282 21.67 -9.69 -11.37
N HIS A 283 22.41 -8.59 -11.47
CA HIS A 283 22.05 -7.30 -10.88
C HIS A 283 22.13 -6.17 -11.90
N PHE A 284 21.01 -5.47 -12.12
CA PHE A 284 20.94 -4.25 -12.93
C PHE A 284 20.51 -3.06 -12.06
N SER A 285 21.21 -1.94 -12.18
CA SER A 285 20.87 -0.71 -11.43
C SER A 285 21.43 0.54 -12.10
N GLY A 286 20.80 1.69 -11.91
CA GLY A 286 21.37 2.99 -12.33
C GLY A 286 21.36 3.26 -13.84
N TRP A 287 20.56 2.55 -14.64
CA TRP A 287 20.37 2.86 -16.07
C TRP A 287 18.91 2.62 -16.49
N SER A 288 18.54 3.14 -17.65
CA SER A 288 17.23 2.90 -18.28
C SER A 288 17.34 2.02 -19.52
N PHE A 289 16.40 1.11 -19.69
CA PHE A 289 16.13 0.46 -20.96
C PHE A 289 14.81 0.96 -21.52
N ASP A 290 14.85 1.69 -22.63
CA ASP A 290 13.68 2.26 -23.28
C ASP A 290 13.32 1.48 -24.55
N GLY A 291 12.05 1.06 -24.66
CA GLY A 291 11.47 0.46 -25.87
C GLY A 291 11.27 1.46 -27.03
N ARG A 292 11.62 2.73 -26.78
CA ARG A 292 11.51 3.95 -27.59
C ARG A 292 10.07 4.35 -27.87
N GLY A 293 9.50 5.19 -27.00
CA GLY A 293 8.30 5.97 -27.31
C GLY A 293 8.63 7.43 -27.67
N GLY A 294 7.87 8.03 -28.60
CA GLY A 294 8.17 9.34 -29.21
C GLY A 294 8.02 10.56 -28.28
N ILE A 295 8.54 11.70 -28.73
CA ILE A 295 8.58 12.99 -28.00
C ILE A 295 7.21 13.57 -27.59
N ASP A 296 6.11 13.08 -28.16
CA ASP A 296 4.76 13.64 -27.93
C ASP A 296 3.69 12.60 -27.52
N GLY A 297 4.07 11.38 -27.17
CA GLY A 297 3.11 10.33 -26.81
C GLY A 297 3.69 9.22 -25.95
N LEU A 298 3.00 8.90 -24.86
CA LEU A 298 3.23 7.70 -24.06
C LEU A 298 2.95 6.47 -24.94
N GLY A 299 3.99 5.89 -25.54
CA GLY A 299 3.86 4.62 -26.25
C GLY A 299 5.11 4.23 -27.02
N GLY A 300 5.64 3.03 -26.77
CA GLY A 300 6.75 2.49 -27.55
C GLY A 300 6.37 2.36 -29.02
N THR A 301 7.21 2.88 -29.92
CA THR A 301 7.05 2.75 -31.38
C THR A 301 7.17 1.29 -31.82
N PHE A 302 7.89 0.48 -31.06
CA PHE A 302 8.09 -0.93 -31.36
C PHE A 302 7.17 -1.83 -30.54
N ILE A 303 6.40 -2.66 -31.25
CA ILE A 303 5.60 -3.73 -30.66
C ILE A 303 6.37 -5.04 -30.86
N GLY A 304 6.94 -5.59 -29.78
CA GLY A 304 7.63 -6.87 -29.79
C GLY A 304 6.67 -8.03 -30.03
N THR A 305 7.12 -9.04 -30.79
CA THR A 305 6.27 -10.19 -31.15
C THR A 305 6.33 -11.35 -30.15
N GLU A 306 7.21 -11.26 -29.16
CA GLU A 306 7.47 -12.30 -28.17
C GLU A 306 7.08 -11.86 -26.74
N ASN A 307 7.02 -12.84 -25.84
CA ASN A 307 6.82 -12.59 -24.41
C ASN A 307 8.01 -11.79 -23.84
N GLY A 308 7.75 -10.84 -22.94
CA GLY A 308 8.81 -10.09 -22.26
C GLY A 308 9.47 -9.07 -23.17
N SER A 309 8.76 -8.02 -23.60
CA SER A 309 9.29 -7.13 -24.64
C SER A 309 10.56 -6.37 -24.25
N ALA A 310 10.88 -6.23 -22.96
CA ALA A 310 12.20 -5.79 -22.52
C ALA A 310 13.09 -6.97 -22.12
N ILE A 311 12.61 -7.77 -21.16
CA ILE A 311 13.35 -8.85 -20.52
C ILE A 311 12.54 -10.15 -20.62
N TYR A 312 13.18 -11.18 -21.19
CA TYR A 312 12.67 -12.54 -21.20
C TYR A 312 13.50 -13.41 -20.26
N MET A 313 12.83 -14.15 -19.37
CA MET A 313 13.49 -15.01 -18.40
C MET A 313 12.93 -16.42 -18.42
N GLU A 314 13.81 -17.41 -18.31
CA GLU A 314 13.46 -18.82 -18.25
C GLU A 314 14.39 -19.55 -17.28
N ASN A 315 13.82 -20.30 -16.33
CA ASN A 315 14.58 -21.02 -15.29
C ASN A 315 15.63 -20.13 -14.61
N ALA A 316 15.18 -18.99 -14.05
CA ALA A 316 16.03 -18.00 -13.40
C ALA A 316 15.56 -17.73 -11.96
N ARG A 317 16.48 -17.34 -11.09
CA ARG A 317 16.17 -16.94 -9.71
C ARG A 317 17.16 -15.95 -9.12
N LEU A 318 16.79 -15.28 -8.03
CA LEU A 318 17.69 -14.42 -7.25
C LEU A 318 18.38 -13.37 -8.14
N CYS A 319 17.57 -12.61 -8.87
CA CYS A 319 18.04 -11.55 -9.76
C CYS A 319 17.38 -10.22 -9.37
N GLN A 320 18.15 -9.14 -9.39
CA GLN A 320 17.73 -7.79 -9.05
C GLN A 320 17.78 -6.92 -10.32
N LEU A 321 16.63 -6.63 -10.91
CA LEU A 321 16.48 -5.91 -12.17
C LEU A 321 15.94 -4.50 -11.89
N ASN A 322 16.72 -3.73 -11.12
CA ASN A 322 16.36 -2.37 -10.66
C ASN A 322 16.83 -1.27 -11.62
N ASN A 323 17.07 -1.61 -12.88
CA ASN A 323 17.12 -0.62 -13.97
C ASN A 323 15.70 -0.16 -14.33
N LYS A 324 15.58 1.03 -14.90
CA LYS A 324 14.28 1.59 -15.31
C LYS A 324 13.87 1.00 -16.66
N LEU A 325 12.83 0.17 -16.65
CA LEU A 325 12.22 -0.39 -17.86
C LEU A 325 11.06 0.51 -18.26
N ILE A 326 11.12 1.11 -19.45
CA ILE A 326 10.11 2.08 -19.88
C ILE A 326 9.70 1.88 -21.35
N ASN A 327 8.41 2.10 -21.65
CA ASN A 327 7.83 2.07 -22.99
C ASN A 327 8.02 0.74 -23.76
N HIS A 328 8.09 -0.40 -23.07
CA HIS A 328 8.19 -1.69 -23.75
C HIS A 328 6.81 -2.24 -24.05
N HIS A 329 6.51 -2.40 -25.34
CA HIS A 329 5.18 -2.78 -25.84
C HIS A 329 5.28 -4.13 -26.54
N GLY A 330 4.36 -5.04 -26.25
CA GLY A 330 4.38 -6.41 -26.72
C GLY A 330 3.02 -6.93 -27.15
N SER A 331 3.01 -7.78 -28.17
CA SER A 331 1.81 -8.50 -28.63
C SER A 331 1.55 -9.81 -27.87
N LYS A 332 2.33 -10.11 -26.83
CA LYS A 332 2.16 -11.26 -25.93
C LYS A 332 2.24 -10.82 -24.46
N ASP A 333 2.66 -11.71 -23.55
CA ASP A 333 2.60 -11.47 -22.11
C ASP A 333 3.84 -10.75 -21.58
N GLY A 334 3.67 -9.91 -20.56
CA GLY A 334 4.77 -9.21 -19.88
C GLY A 334 5.38 -8.12 -20.75
N GLY A 335 4.80 -6.91 -20.70
CA GLY A 335 5.22 -5.82 -21.58
C GLY A 335 6.67 -5.39 -21.31
N ALA A 336 7.07 -5.35 -20.05
CA ALA A 336 8.48 -5.19 -19.69
C ALA A 336 9.14 -6.56 -19.44
N ILE A 337 8.59 -7.35 -18.52
CA ILE A 337 9.24 -8.58 -18.03
C ILE A 337 8.32 -9.78 -18.21
N TYR A 338 8.85 -10.86 -18.76
CA TYR A 338 8.19 -12.17 -18.73
C TYR A 338 9.10 -13.22 -18.11
N GLY A 339 8.53 -14.09 -17.27
CA GLY A 339 9.21 -15.23 -16.66
C GLY A 339 8.49 -16.55 -16.88
N SER A 340 9.25 -17.58 -17.27
CA SER A 340 8.83 -18.99 -17.29
C SER A 340 9.65 -19.80 -16.28
N SER A 341 9.01 -20.35 -15.25
CA SER A 341 9.70 -21.02 -14.13
C SER A 341 10.74 -20.11 -13.43
N VAL A 342 10.32 -18.89 -13.09
CA VAL A 342 11.18 -17.85 -12.50
C VAL A 342 10.72 -17.48 -11.09
N THR A 343 11.67 -17.33 -10.15
CA THR A 343 11.39 -16.95 -8.75
C THR A 343 12.37 -15.94 -8.16
N HIS A 344 12.01 -15.24 -7.07
CA HIS A 344 12.93 -14.32 -6.36
C HIS A 344 13.53 -13.25 -7.28
N ILE A 345 12.66 -12.57 -8.02
CA ILE A 345 13.04 -11.42 -8.86
C ILE A 345 12.59 -10.14 -8.16
N GLU A 346 13.47 -9.14 -8.15
CA GLU A 346 13.17 -7.80 -7.68
C GLU A 346 13.22 -6.84 -8.87
N ALA A 347 12.13 -6.12 -9.14
CA ALA A 347 12.12 -5.08 -10.17
C ALA A 347 11.13 -3.97 -9.80
N HIS A 348 11.66 -2.80 -9.46
CA HIS A 348 10.88 -1.70 -8.85
C HIS A 348 10.64 -0.48 -9.75
N HIS A 349 11.12 -0.54 -10.99
CA HIS A 349 11.14 0.60 -11.91
C HIS A 349 10.58 0.21 -13.30
N ILE A 350 9.30 -0.16 -13.34
CA ILE A 350 8.63 -0.60 -14.57
C ILE A 350 7.54 0.41 -14.96
N TYR A 351 7.64 1.01 -16.13
CA TYR A 351 6.83 2.17 -16.54
C TYR A 351 6.28 2.04 -17.96
N HIS A 352 5.02 2.46 -18.17
CA HIS A 352 4.44 2.70 -19.50
C HIS A 352 4.51 1.53 -20.49
N SER A 353 4.52 0.30 -19.98
CA SER A 353 4.58 -0.90 -20.80
C SER A 353 3.19 -1.43 -21.15
N LEU A 354 3.09 -2.07 -22.31
CA LEU A 354 1.84 -2.61 -22.87
C LEU A 354 2.02 -4.09 -23.23
N ALA A 355 1.04 -4.92 -22.88
CA ALA A 355 1.04 -6.36 -23.18
C ALA A 355 -0.37 -6.90 -23.39
N VAL A 356 -0.48 -8.17 -23.79
CA VAL A 356 -1.75 -8.91 -23.77
C VAL A 356 -2.17 -9.21 -22.34
N ASN A 357 -1.30 -9.88 -21.58
CA ASN A 357 -1.49 -10.11 -20.16
C ASN A 357 -0.32 -9.55 -19.35
N GLY A 358 -0.60 -8.86 -18.25
CA GLY A 358 0.39 -8.26 -17.37
C GLY A 358 1.22 -7.20 -18.09
N GLY A 359 0.66 -5.99 -18.23
CA GLY A 359 1.24 -4.86 -18.95
C GLY A 359 2.68 -4.54 -18.57
N GLY A 360 3.05 -4.70 -17.29
CA GLY A 360 4.43 -4.64 -16.84
C GLY A 360 5.09 -6.02 -16.78
N VAL A 361 4.56 -6.91 -15.95
CA VAL A 361 5.21 -8.20 -15.63
C VAL A 361 4.26 -9.38 -15.81
N ALA A 362 4.76 -10.49 -16.35
CA ALA A 362 4.04 -11.75 -16.41
C ALA A 362 4.87 -12.96 -15.94
N GLY A 363 4.24 -13.89 -15.22
CA GLY A 363 4.76 -15.24 -14.95
C GLY A 363 5.81 -15.40 -13.83
N CYS A 364 6.23 -14.32 -13.16
CA CYS A 364 7.25 -14.37 -12.11
C CYS A 364 6.68 -14.63 -10.71
N ARG A 365 7.12 -15.70 -10.04
CA ARG A 365 6.58 -16.13 -8.73
C ARG A 365 7.50 -15.72 -7.57
N ILE A 366 7.00 -15.65 -6.33
CA ILE A 366 7.81 -15.38 -5.12
C ILE A 366 8.76 -14.20 -5.36
N SER A 367 8.23 -13.09 -5.85
CA SER A 367 9.00 -11.95 -6.38
C SER A 367 8.46 -10.62 -5.84
N SER A 368 9.17 -9.52 -6.10
CA SER A 368 8.80 -8.19 -5.61
C SER A 368 8.79 -7.20 -6.77
N PHE A 369 7.62 -6.58 -7.03
CA PHE A 369 7.43 -5.70 -8.18
C PHE A 369 6.81 -4.36 -7.81
N THR A 370 7.26 -3.31 -8.50
CA THR A 370 6.59 -2.01 -8.49
C THR A 370 6.41 -1.52 -9.92
N VAL A 371 5.14 -1.39 -10.32
CA VAL A 371 4.72 -1.18 -11.71
C VAL A 371 3.87 0.07 -11.81
N TYR A 372 4.18 0.93 -12.77
CA TYR A 372 3.57 2.23 -12.95
C TYR A 372 2.97 2.34 -14.36
N THR A 373 1.70 2.70 -14.44
CA THR A 373 1.05 3.16 -15.69
C THR A 373 1.22 2.17 -16.84
N CYS A 374 1.22 0.87 -16.53
CA CYS A 374 1.28 -0.19 -17.53
C CYS A 374 -0.12 -0.70 -17.86
N GLN A 375 -0.32 -1.14 -19.10
CA GLN A 375 -1.62 -1.55 -19.61
C GLN A 375 -1.61 -3.00 -20.12
N ALA A 376 -2.66 -3.75 -19.81
CA ALA A 376 -2.92 -5.05 -20.41
C ALA A 376 -4.15 -4.98 -21.34
N SER A 377 -4.05 -5.50 -22.55
CA SER A 377 -5.22 -5.56 -23.45
C SER A 377 -6.24 -6.61 -23.02
N LYS A 378 -5.83 -7.61 -22.22
CA LYS A 378 -6.71 -8.62 -21.62
C LYS A 378 -6.59 -8.67 -20.10
N ASN A 379 -5.68 -9.47 -19.54
CA ASN A 379 -5.68 -9.78 -18.11
C ASN A 379 -4.55 -9.12 -17.31
N GLY A 380 -4.83 -8.82 -16.04
CA GLY A 380 -3.80 -8.57 -15.01
C GLY A 380 -3.25 -7.16 -14.93
N SER A 381 -3.86 -6.16 -15.59
CA SER A 381 -3.40 -4.75 -15.59
C SER A 381 -1.87 -4.60 -15.64
N GLY A 382 -1.20 -4.29 -14.53
CA GLY A 382 0.26 -4.21 -14.44
C GLY A 382 1.00 -5.55 -14.28
N THR A 383 0.37 -6.58 -13.71
CA THR A 383 0.99 -7.90 -13.44
C THR A 383 0.06 -9.10 -13.66
N TRP A 384 0.54 -10.16 -14.31
CA TRP A 384 -0.23 -11.38 -14.54
C TRP A 384 0.53 -12.65 -14.12
N ARG A 385 -0.17 -13.61 -13.49
CA ARG A 385 0.42 -14.89 -12.99
C ARG A 385 1.65 -14.74 -12.08
N CYS A 386 1.72 -13.65 -11.32
CA CYS A 386 2.82 -13.39 -10.38
C CYS A 386 2.50 -13.91 -8.97
N HIS A 387 2.47 -15.24 -8.80
CA HIS A 387 1.98 -15.87 -7.56
C HIS A 387 2.94 -15.69 -6.39
N GLN A 388 2.39 -15.52 -5.17
CA GLN A 388 3.14 -15.42 -3.91
C GLN A 388 4.14 -14.24 -3.90
N SER A 389 3.84 -13.19 -4.66
CA SER A 389 4.69 -12.03 -4.86
C SER A 389 4.17 -10.79 -4.11
N GLN A 390 5.06 -9.88 -3.76
CA GLN A 390 4.71 -8.54 -3.28
C GLN A 390 4.58 -7.61 -4.50
N ILE A 391 3.42 -7.01 -4.69
CA ILE A 391 3.12 -6.21 -5.90
C ILE A 391 2.56 -4.85 -5.48
N ARG A 392 3.15 -3.79 -6.02
CA ARG A 392 2.64 -2.42 -5.95
C ARG A 392 2.31 -1.93 -7.35
N LEU A 393 1.07 -1.56 -7.59
CA LEU A 393 0.58 -1.05 -8.87
C LEU A 393 0.16 0.42 -8.72
N PHE A 394 0.60 1.27 -9.65
CA PHE A 394 0.24 2.68 -9.68
C PHE A 394 -0.35 3.01 -11.05
N GLY A 395 -1.65 3.31 -11.13
CA GLY A 395 -2.32 3.71 -12.38
C GLY A 395 -2.23 2.68 -13.52
N CYS A 396 -2.16 1.38 -13.21
CA CYS A 396 -2.14 0.33 -14.22
C CYS A 396 -3.57 -0.06 -14.62
N GLU A 397 -3.79 -0.33 -15.91
CA GLU A 397 -5.12 -0.52 -16.49
C GLU A 397 -5.23 -1.86 -17.25
N ALA A 398 -6.44 -2.40 -17.36
CA ALA A 398 -6.73 -3.53 -18.23
C ALA A 398 -8.04 -3.30 -18.98
N ASN A 399 -8.09 -3.66 -20.27
CA ASN A 399 -9.25 -3.35 -21.11
C ASN A 399 -10.36 -4.43 -21.06
N GLU A 400 -10.02 -5.68 -20.74
CA GLU A 400 -10.94 -6.84 -20.77
C GLU A 400 -10.62 -7.85 -19.65
N CYS A 401 -10.91 -7.52 -18.38
CA CYS A 401 -10.54 -8.36 -17.23
C CYS A 401 -11.65 -9.29 -16.70
N GLU A 402 -11.40 -10.61 -16.68
CA GLU A 402 -12.23 -11.60 -15.95
C GLU A 402 -11.70 -11.94 -14.54
N ASP A 403 -10.41 -11.70 -14.23
CA ASP A 403 -9.72 -12.29 -13.05
C ASP A 403 -8.78 -11.34 -12.24
N SER A 404 -8.96 -10.01 -12.27
CA SER A 404 -8.01 -9.06 -11.63
C SER A 404 -8.61 -8.23 -10.48
N VAL A 405 -7.71 -7.70 -9.63
CA VAL A 405 -7.98 -6.56 -8.75
C VAL A 405 -7.80 -5.30 -9.61
N VAL A 406 -8.90 -4.64 -9.94
CA VAL A 406 -8.92 -3.41 -10.73
C VAL A 406 -8.82 -2.23 -9.78
N LEU A 407 -7.78 -1.41 -9.92
CA LEU A 407 -7.68 -0.10 -9.26
C LEU A 407 -8.06 0.96 -10.29
N ASP A 408 -9.37 1.23 -10.42
CA ASP A 408 -9.87 2.24 -11.35
C ASP A 408 -9.56 3.64 -10.81
N GLN A 409 -8.80 4.43 -11.58
CA GLN A 409 -8.65 5.86 -11.38
C GLN A 409 -9.65 6.59 -12.28
N ALA A 410 -10.83 6.86 -11.76
CA ALA A 410 -11.77 7.77 -12.40
C ALA A 410 -11.24 9.23 -12.32
N GLY A 411 -10.23 9.59 -13.11
CA GLY A 411 -9.73 10.97 -13.24
C GLY A 411 -8.77 11.42 -12.14
N GLY A 412 -7.64 12.00 -12.58
CA GLY A 412 -6.47 12.36 -11.77
C GLY A 412 -6.74 12.82 -10.33
N PHE A 413 -6.11 12.14 -9.38
CA PHE A 413 -5.85 12.47 -7.97
C PHE A 413 -7.00 13.02 -7.08
N ALA A 414 -8.20 13.28 -7.59
CA ALA A 414 -9.27 13.98 -6.86
C ALA A 414 -10.59 13.20 -6.74
N LEU A 415 -10.76 12.05 -7.39
CA LEU A 415 -12.08 11.39 -7.53
C LEU A 415 -12.17 9.92 -7.03
N GLY A 416 -11.25 9.51 -6.16
CA GLY A 416 -11.38 8.29 -5.35
C GLY A 416 -11.07 6.99 -6.10
N ALA A 417 -10.00 6.31 -5.70
CA ALA A 417 -9.65 4.99 -6.22
C ALA A 417 -10.71 3.94 -5.85
N ARG A 418 -11.10 3.11 -6.82
CA ARG A 418 -12.04 2.00 -6.61
C ARG A 418 -11.33 0.66 -6.76
N VAL A 419 -11.75 -0.34 -6.00
CA VAL A 419 -11.22 -1.70 -6.00
C VAL A 419 -12.28 -2.66 -6.52
N GLY A 420 -12.08 -3.23 -7.71
CA GLY A 420 -12.95 -4.26 -8.27
C GLY A 420 -12.30 -5.64 -8.23
N ILE A 421 -13.04 -6.68 -7.85
CA ILE A 421 -12.62 -8.09 -8.04
C ILE A 421 -13.69 -8.81 -8.86
N GLY A 422 -13.36 -9.21 -10.10
CA GLY A 422 -14.25 -9.95 -11.02
C GLY A 422 -15.32 -9.12 -11.74
N MET A 423 -15.15 -7.79 -11.83
CA MET A 423 -16.09 -6.88 -12.51
C MET A 423 -15.38 -5.63 -13.07
N GLU A 424 -15.79 -5.20 -14.27
CA GLU A 424 -15.56 -3.84 -14.81
C GLU A 424 -16.79 -3.31 -15.56
N PRO A 425 -17.11 -2.00 -15.49
CA PRO A 425 -16.50 -0.97 -14.63
C PRO A 425 -17.03 -1.02 -13.19
N THR A 426 -16.22 -0.60 -12.22
CA THR A 426 -16.63 -0.56 -10.81
C THR A 426 -17.49 0.67 -10.53
N GLN A 427 -18.74 0.48 -10.07
CA GLN A 427 -19.61 1.61 -9.71
C GLN A 427 -19.42 2.09 -8.26
N HIS A 428 -18.75 1.28 -7.42
CA HIS A 428 -18.59 1.50 -5.98
C HIS A 428 -17.13 1.36 -5.54
N PRO A 429 -16.73 1.98 -4.40
CA PRO A 429 -15.35 1.95 -3.88
C PRO A 429 -14.75 0.55 -3.72
N LEU A 430 -15.51 -0.45 -3.26
CA LEU A 430 -15.14 -1.86 -3.32
C LEU A 430 -16.30 -2.65 -3.91
N THR A 431 -16.05 -3.42 -4.96
CA THR A 431 -17.06 -4.30 -5.59
C THR A 431 -16.48 -5.69 -5.82
N LEU A 432 -17.25 -6.72 -5.46
CA LEU A 432 -16.89 -8.12 -5.59
C LEU A 432 -17.93 -8.85 -6.43
N ARG A 433 -17.48 -9.58 -7.46
CA ARG A 433 -18.33 -10.49 -8.24
C ARG A 433 -17.58 -11.78 -8.50
N LYS A 434 -18.21 -12.91 -8.21
CA LYS A 434 -17.60 -14.24 -8.37
C LYS A 434 -17.46 -14.67 -9.83
N SER A 435 -18.48 -14.42 -10.65
CA SER A 435 -18.50 -14.72 -12.09
C SER A 435 -19.64 -13.95 -12.78
N LEU A 436 -19.72 -14.02 -14.11
CA LEU A 436 -20.77 -13.35 -14.91
C LEU A 436 -22.21 -13.78 -14.54
N ASN A 437 -22.39 -14.93 -13.89
CA ASN A 437 -23.69 -15.43 -13.46
C ASN A 437 -24.06 -15.02 -12.02
N HIS A 438 -23.25 -14.18 -11.36
CA HIS A 438 -23.51 -13.72 -10.00
C HIS A 438 -23.67 -12.20 -9.98
N TYR A 439 -24.57 -11.72 -9.13
CA TYR A 439 -24.75 -10.29 -8.91
C TYR A 439 -23.62 -9.73 -8.02
N PRO A 440 -23.14 -8.51 -8.31
CA PRO A 440 -22.09 -7.91 -7.50
C PRO A 440 -22.58 -7.55 -6.10
N VAL A 441 -21.65 -7.60 -5.15
CA VAL A 441 -21.79 -7.07 -3.79
C VAL A 441 -20.70 -6.04 -3.56
N GLY A 442 -20.90 -5.11 -2.63
CA GLY A 442 -19.94 -4.04 -2.44
C GLY A 442 -19.92 -3.41 -1.06
N ILE A 443 -18.95 -2.50 -0.91
CA ILE A 443 -18.82 -1.58 0.21
C ILE A 443 -18.67 -0.17 -0.36
N THR A 444 -19.53 0.75 0.09
CA THR A 444 -19.57 2.14 -0.38
C THR A 444 -19.83 3.13 0.76
N GLN A 445 -19.87 4.40 0.41
CA GLN A 445 -20.30 5.53 1.23
C GLN A 445 -21.18 6.47 0.40
N SER A 446 -21.89 7.40 1.05
CA SER A 446 -22.70 8.44 0.40
C SER A 446 -23.81 7.94 -0.52
N GLN A 447 -24.23 6.68 -0.42
CA GLN A 447 -25.36 6.19 -1.20
C GLN A 447 -26.67 6.53 -0.48
N LEU A 448 -26.82 6.06 0.75
CA LEU A 448 -27.93 6.41 1.65
C LEU A 448 -27.45 7.13 2.90
N GLY A 449 -26.20 6.91 3.29
CA GLY A 449 -25.64 7.26 4.58
C GLY A 449 -25.07 8.67 4.72
N GLY A 450 -24.73 9.30 3.60
CA GLY A 450 -23.85 10.47 3.56
C GLY A 450 -22.37 10.09 3.63
N GLU A 451 -21.50 11.08 3.80
CA GLU A 451 -20.04 10.92 3.61
C GLU A 451 -19.32 10.11 4.68
N ALA A 452 -19.91 9.99 5.88
CA ALA A 452 -19.30 9.29 7.01
C ALA A 452 -20.01 7.97 7.29
N THR A 453 -20.09 7.10 6.29
CA THR A 453 -20.76 5.79 6.40
C THR A 453 -19.98 4.66 5.77
N MET A 454 -20.26 3.46 6.25
CA MET A 454 -19.94 2.22 5.58
C MET A 454 -21.25 1.54 5.21
N GLU A 455 -21.47 1.34 3.92
CA GLU A 455 -22.68 0.76 3.36
C GLU A 455 -22.36 -0.54 2.65
N LEU A 456 -22.91 -1.65 3.15
CA LEU A 456 -22.85 -2.95 2.50
C LEU A 456 -23.99 -3.02 1.49
N THR A 457 -23.64 -3.34 0.24
CA THR A 457 -24.57 -3.30 -0.89
C THR A 457 -24.70 -4.65 -1.58
N THR A 458 -25.87 -4.91 -2.14
CA THR A 458 -26.14 -6.05 -3.03
C THR A 458 -26.82 -5.54 -4.29
N ALA A 459 -26.49 -6.12 -5.44
CA ALA A 459 -27.13 -5.77 -6.69
C ALA A 459 -28.41 -6.57 -7.02
N ASP A 460 -29.24 -5.96 -7.86
CA ASP A 460 -30.35 -6.61 -8.55
C ASP A 460 -29.94 -7.20 -9.91
N GLU A 461 -30.92 -7.61 -10.71
CA GLU A 461 -30.73 -8.20 -12.04
C GLU A 461 -30.05 -7.27 -13.05
N ASN A 462 -30.13 -5.96 -12.84
CA ASN A 462 -29.51 -4.94 -13.68
C ASN A 462 -28.14 -4.51 -13.15
N SER A 463 -27.61 -5.22 -12.15
CA SER A 463 -26.37 -4.87 -11.43
C SER A 463 -26.46 -3.56 -10.63
N GLU A 464 -27.65 -3.04 -10.35
CA GLU A 464 -27.81 -1.85 -9.52
C GLU A 464 -27.70 -2.21 -8.04
N GLN A 465 -26.59 -1.77 -7.43
CA GLN A 465 -26.32 -2.03 -6.02
C GLN A 465 -27.13 -1.11 -5.11
N ALA A 466 -27.91 -1.71 -4.21
CA ALA A 466 -28.71 -1.03 -3.20
C ALA A 466 -28.17 -1.32 -1.79
N THR A 467 -28.32 -0.37 -0.87
CA THR A 467 -27.83 -0.50 0.51
C THR A 467 -28.66 -1.54 1.27
N ARG A 468 -27.98 -2.39 2.07
CA ARG A 468 -28.61 -3.45 2.88
C ARG A 468 -28.28 -3.33 4.36
N VAL A 469 -27.03 -3.06 4.67
CA VAL A 469 -26.59 -2.78 6.03
C VAL A 469 -25.77 -1.51 6.01
N LEU A 470 -26.09 -0.60 6.93
CA LEU A 470 -25.47 0.70 6.99
C LEU A 470 -24.97 0.95 8.41
N LEU A 471 -23.71 1.38 8.50
CA LEU A 471 -23.07 1.82 9.72
C LEU A 471 -22.81 3.33 9.62
N ARG A 472 -23.48 4.12 10.47
CA ARG A 472 -23.24 5.58 10.51
C ARG A 472 -22.07 5.90 11.42
N GLY A 473 -21.12 6.68 10.93
CA GLY A 473 -19.87 7.01 11.63
C GLY A 473 -19.64 8.50 11.91
N HIS A 474 -20.61 9.39 11.62
CA HIS A 474 -20.39 10.84 11.80
C HIS A 474 -20.22 11.29 13.27
N SER A 475 -20.45 10.40 14.25
CA SER A 475 -20.24 10.67 15.67
C SER A 475 -19.70 9.43 16.40
N ASN A 476 -19.26 9.58 17.67
CA ASN A 476 -18.86 8.44 18.52
C ASN A 476 -20.01 7.44 18.78
N ASN A 477 -21.24 7.83 18.48
CA ASN A 477 -22.41 6.97 18.55
C ASN A 477 -22.76 6.52 17.13
N THR A 478 -22.57 5.24 16.84
CA THR A 478 -22.84 4.68 15.52
C THR A 478 -24.21 4.02 15.49
N ASP A 479 -25.04 4.42 14.53
CA ASP A 479 -26.30 3.73 14.24
C ASP A 479 -26.00 2.53 13.33
N ILE A 480 -26.69 1.41 13.57
CA ILE A 480 -26.70 0.24 12.68
C ILE A 480 -28.10 0.11 12.10
N GLU A 481 -28.21 0.15 10.79
CA GLU A 481 -29.48 0.15 10.07
C GLU A 481 -29.54 -0.98 9.05
N PHE A 482 -30.72 -1.60 8.93
CA PHE A 482 -31.00 -2.69 7.99
C PHE A 482 -32.08 -2.28 7.00
N TYR A 483 -31.79 -2.50 5.73
CA TYR A 483 -32.56 -2.02 4.59
C TYR A 483 -32.95 -3.14 3.62
N SER A 484 -34.07 -2.97 2.94
CA SER A 484 -34.43 -3.74 1.74
C SER A 484 -35.01 -2.82 0.67
N GLY A 485 -35.14 -3.31 -0.56
CA GLY A 485 -35.75 -2.57 -1.67
C GLY A 485 -34.76 -2.29 -2.80
N ALA A 486 -35.29 -1.81 -3.93
CA ALA A 486 -34.50 -1.40 -5.07
C ALA A 486 -33.68 -0.14 -4.75
N ARG A 487 -32.66 0.12 -5.55
CA ARG A 487 -31.82 1.31 -5.42
C ARG A 487 -32.65 2.59 -5.50
N GLY A 488 -32.46 3.50 -4.53
CA GLY A 488 -33.22 4.74 -4.40
C GLY A 488 -34.62 4.56 -3.80
N GLN A 489 -35.04 3.35 -3.47
CA GLN A 489 -36.32 3.02 -2.83
C GLN A 489 -36.10 2.14 -1.58
N GLU A 490 -34.91 2.17 -1.00
CA GLU A 490 -34.56 1.38 0.17
C GLU A 490 -35.42 1.78 1.38
N GLN A 491 -36.01 0.80 2.05
CA GLN A 491 -36.83 0.96 3.25
C GLN A 491 -36.09 0.43 4.48
N GLN A 492 -36.04 1.24 5.54
CA GLN A 492 -35.44 0.84 6.81
C GLN A 492 -36.41 -0.05 7.59
N HIS A 493 -35.98 -1.26 7.92
CA HIS A 493 -36.80 -2.22 8.70
C HIS A 493 -36.37 -2.32 10.16
N MET A 494 -35.08 -2.14 10.42
CA MET A 494 -34.52 -2.23 11.76
C MET A 494 -33.44 -1.18 11.96
N VAL A 495 -33.40 -0.59 13.16
CA VAL A 495 -32.35 0.34 13.57
C VAL A 495 -31.95 0.12 15.02
N LEU A 496 -30.64 0.05 15.26
CA LEU A 496 -30.06 0.22 16.58
C LEU A 496 -29.50 1.64 16.67
N LYS A 497 -30.10 2.47 17.52
CA LYS A 497 -29.67 3.85 17.76
C LYS A 497 -28.46 3.86 18.69
N GLY A 498 -27.30 4.24 18.19
CA GLY A 498 -26.05 4.26 18.96
C GLY A 498 -26.13 5.19 20.18
N GLY A 499 -26.74 6.37 20.02
CA GLY A 499 -26.80 7.36 21.10
C GLY A 499 -27.71 7.00 22.26
N SER A 500 -28.72 6.15 22.05
CA SER A 500 -29.67 5.75 23.10
C SER A 500 -29.67 4.26 23.42
N GLY A 501 -28.97 3.43 22.63
CA GLY A 501 -28.98 1.97 22.72
C GLY A 501 -30.37 1.36 22.48
N LYS A 502 -31.23 2.02 21.70
CA LYS A 502 -32.63 1.57 21.47
C LYS A 502 -32.72 0.84 20.14
N LEU A 503 -33.41 -0.30 20.14
CA LEU A 503 -33.70 -1.10 18.96
C LEU A 503 -35.14 -0.82 18.48
N GLY A 504 -35.27 -0.33 17.25
CA GLY A 504 -36.55 -0.18 16.55
C GLY A 504 -36.71 -1.25 15.47
N ILE A 505 -37.88 -1.89 15.40
CA ILE A 505 -38.31 -2.80 14.33
C ILE A 505 -39.60 -2.23 13.73
N GLY A 506 -39.61 -1.93 12.43
CA GLY A 506 -40.72 -1.25 11.76
C GLY A 506 -40.87 0.25 12.14
N THR A 507 -39.92 0.80 12.89
CA THR A 507 -39.86 2.22 13.26
C THR A 507 -38.42 2.73 13.31
N GLY A 508 -38.17 3.91 12.73
CA GLY A 508 -36.87 4.57 12.80
C GLY A 508 -36.65 5.41 14.05
N SER A 509 -37.70 5.62 14.84
CA SER A 509 -37.70 6.50 16.03
C SER A 509 -38.21 5.73 17.26
N PRO A 510 -37.44 4.74 17.76
CA PRO A 510 -37.87 3.93 18.90
C PRO A 510 -38.02 4.78 20.16
N THR A 511 -39.20 4.70 20.77
CA THR A 511 -39.54 5.38 22.03
C THR A 511 -39.10 4.57 23.26
N SER A 512 -39.06 3.25 23.12
CA SER A 512 -38.66 2.28 24.15
C SER A 512 -37.34 1.56 23.81
N LYS A 513 -36.77 0.79 24.75
CA LYS A 513 -35.52 0.03 24.51
C LYS A 513 -35.63 -0.95 23.34
N LEU A 514 -36.78 -1.64 23.27
CA LEU A 514 -37.24 -2.39 22.11
C LEU A 514 -38.59 -1.79 21.74
N ASP A 515 -38.71 -1.27 20.52
CA ASP A 515 -39.94 -0.70 19.98
C ASP A 515 -40.26 -1.42 18.67
N VAL A 516 -41.39 -2.14 18.66
CA VAL A 516 -41.84 -2.92 17.51
C VAL A 516 -43.15 -2.30 17.03
N ASN A 517 -43.11 -1.69 15.85
CA ASN A 517 -44.30 -1.21 15.16
C ASN A 517 -44.87 -2.34 14.28
N GLY A 518 -45.58 -3.26 14.92
CA GLY A 518 -46.13 -4.47 14.32
C GLY A 518 -46.42 -5.54 15.36
N ASP A 519 -46.76 -6.74 14.88
CA ASP A 519 -47.09 -7.88 15.75
C ASP A 519 -45.84 -8.57 16.30
N ILE A 520 -45.96 -9.13 17.51
CA ILE A 520 -44.92 -9.95 18.15
C ILE A 520 -45.42 -11.39 18.24
N ASN A 521 -44.80 -12.29 17.47
CA ASN A 521 -45.00 -13.73 17.62
C ASN A 521 -43.84 -14.34 18.44
N ALA A 522 -44.12 -14.76 19.66
CA ALA A 522 -43.16 -15.39 20.56
C ALA A 522 -43.48 -16.88 20.73
N SER A 523 -42.62 -17.76 20.21
CA SER A 523 -42.77 -19.23 20.37
C SER A 523 -42.36 -19.73 21.76
N GLY A 524 -41.60 -18.92 22.50
CA GLY A 524 -41.18 -19.17 23.87
C GLY A 524 -41.90 -18.28 24.89
N LYS A 525 -41.41 -18.29 26.14
CA LYS A 525 -41.93 -17.43 27.20
C LYS A 525 -41.53 -15.97 26.97
N LEU A 526 -42.50 -15.05 27.08
CA LEU A 526 -42.24 -13.61 27.16
C LEU A 526 -42.09 -13.18 28.63
N ASN A 527 -40.86 -12.87 29.06
CA ASN A 527 -40.58 -12.42 30.42
C ASN A 527 -40.65 -10.89 30.49
N THR A 528 -41.77 -10.34 30.94
CA THR A 528 -41.99 -8.87 31.01
C THR A 528 -41.60 -8.24 32.36
N GLY A 529 -41.06 -9.02 33.30
CA GLY A 529 -40.70 -8.55 34.63
C GLY A 529 -41.94 -8.35 35.52
N THR A 530 -42.22 -7.11 35.94
CA THR A 530 -43.22 -6.79 36.98
C THR A 530 -44.62 -6.46 36.45
N GLY A 531 -44.90 -6.66 35.16
CA GLY A 531 -46.23 -6.43 34.61
C GLY A 531 -46.38 -6.80 33.14
N PHE A 532 -47.58 -7.20 32.75
CA PHE A 532 -47.97 -7.40 31.35
C PHE A 532 -49.08 -6.42 31.00
N THR A 533 -48.83 -5.55 30.03
CA THR A 533 -49.79 -4.57 29.53
C THR A 533 -49.85 -4.64 28.02
N ILE A 534 -51.05 -4.55 27.45
CA ILE A 534 -51.30 -4.47 26.01
C ILE A 534 -51.93 -3.11 25.75
N ALA A 535 -51.35 -2.30 24.85
CA ALA A 535 -51.80 -0.94 24.55
C ALA A 535 -52.02 -0.07 25.82
N GLY A 536 -51.12 -0.20 26.81
CA GLY A 536 -51.20 0.52 28.10
C GLY A 536 -52.23 -0.02 29.10
N HIS A 537 -52.99 -1.06 28.77
CA HIS A 537 -54.03 -1.63 29.62
C HIS A 537 -53.61 -3.00 30.19
N LYS A 538 -54.11 -3.34 31.38
CA LYS A 538 -53.96 -4.69 31.95
C LYS A 538 -55.09 -5.58 31.43
N PRO A 539 -54.79 -6.70 30.75
CA PRO A 539 -55.84 -7.60 30.24
C PRO A 539 -56.69 -8.19 31.37
N PHE A 540 -56.03 -8.55 32.48
CA PHE A 540 -56.64 -9.16 33.65
C PHE A 540 -56.27 -8.39 34.91
N ILE A 541 -57.27 -8.14 35.76
CA ILE A 541 -57.08 -7.57 37.09
C ILE A 541 -57.74 -8.50 38.10
N TYR A 542 -56.93 -9.16 38.93
CA TYR A 542 -57.41 -9.89 40.10
C TYR A 542 -57.48 -8.94 41.30
N LYS A 543 -58.60 -8.96 42.03
CA LYS A 543 -58.74 -8.23 43.29
C LYS A 543 -59.57 -9.03 44.30
N ARG A 544 -59.00 -9.22 45.48
CA ARG A 544 -59.71 -9.72 46.66
C ARG A 544 -60.32 -8.57 47.45
N TYR A 545 -61.62 -8.64 47.66
CA TYR A 545 -62.37 -7.76 48.56
C TYR A 545 -62.57 -8.50 49.87
N LYS A 546 -62.07 -7.93 50.98
CA LYS A 546 -62.06 -8.61 52.29
C LYS A 546 -63.02 -7.94 53.27
N ASN A 547 -63.46 -8.72 54.26
CA ASN A 547 -64.27 -8.23 55.38
C ASN A 547 -65.50 -7.43 54.91
N LEU A 548 -66.20 -7.95 53.90
CA LEU A 548 -67.35 -7.25 53.32
C LEU A 548 -68.58 -7.21 54.25
N GLY A 549 -68.54 -7.97 55.34
CA GLY A 549 -69.64 -8.11 56.29
C GLY A 549 -70.77 -8.97 55.74
N ASP A 550 -71.96 -8.79 56.33
CA ASP A 550 -73.23 -9.45 56.00
C ASP A 550 -73.99 -8.69 54.88
N ASN A 551 -74.90 -9.38 54.18
CA ASN A 551 -75.87 -8.83 53.23
C ASN A 551 -75.19 -7.89 52.20
N VAL A 552 -74.07 -8.36 51.68
CA VAL A 552 -73.10 -7.54 50.97
C VAL A 552 -73.71 -6.96 49.70
N THR A 553 -73.58 -5.64 49.59
CA THR A 553 -73.80 -4.88 48.36
C THR A 553 -72.61 -3.97 48.15
N TYR A 554 -71.57 -4.46 47.47
CA TYR A 554 -70.28 -3.77 47.41
C TYR A 554 -69.98 -3.20 46.03
N ASN A 555 -69.75 -1.89 45.94
CA ASN A 555 -69.33 -1.22 44.71
C ASN A 555 -67.84 -1.48 44.40
N THR A 556 -67.54 -2.13 43.28
CA THR A 556 -66.15 -2.47 42.91
C THR A 556 -65.35 -1.30 42.35
N GLY A 557 -66.03 -0.23 41.93
CA GLY A 557 -65.46 0.90 41.19
C GLY A 557 -65.10 0.59 39.73
N LYS A 558 -65.38 -0.62 39.24
CA LYS A 558 -65.07 -1.04 37.86
C LYS A 558 -66.27 -0.84 36.94
N LYS A 559 -66.06 -0.11 35.84
CA LYS A 559 -67.12 0.18 34.87
C LYS A 559 -67.53 -1.08 34.12
N THR A 560 -68.82 -1.30 33.97
CA THR A 560 -69.38 -2.43 33.20
C THR A 560 -69.14 -2.26 31.70
N SER A 561 -68.90 -1.03 31.23
CA SER A 561 -68.51 -0.74 29.85
C SER A 561 -67.09 -1.18 29.48
N GLU A 562 -66.18 -1.30 30.45
CA GLU A 562 -64.76 -1.59 30.20
C GLU A 562 -64.38 -3.01 30.62
N TYR A 563 -65.00 -3.54 31.67
CA TYR A 563 -64.67 -4.84 32.23
C TYR A 563 -65.85 -5.80 32.22
N ILE A 564 -65.56 -7.08 32.09
CA ILE A 564 -66.40 -8.15 32.62
C ILE A 564 -65.89 -8.48 34.02
N ALA A 565 -66.78 -8.56 35.00
CA ALA A 565 -66.47 -9.03 36.34
C ALA A 565 -66.90 -10.48 36.49
N SER A 566 -66.00 -11.34 36.97
CA SER A 566 -66.30 -12.72 37.32
C SER A 566 -65.84 -13.02 38.74
N ILE A 567 -66.67 -13.73 39.49
CA ILE A 567 -66.29 -14.24 40.81
C ILE A 567 -65.44 -15.49 40.59
N VAL A 568 -64.19 -15.44 41.02
CA VAL A 568 -63.21 -16.52 40.82
C VAL A 568 -62.81 -17.22 42.12
N GLY A 569 -63.29 -16.70 43.25
CA GLY A 569 -63.10 -17.30 44.57
C GLY A 569 -63.89 -16.54 45.62
N PHE A 570 -64.22 -17.21 46.72
CA PHE A 570 -64.83 -16.58 47.88
C PHE A 570 -64.59 -17.39 49.14
N ALA A 571 -64.74 -16.74 50.30
CA ALA A 571 -64.89 -17.38 51.59
C ALA A 571 -66.06 -16.71 52.31
N ALA A 572 -67.06 -17.51 52.68
CA ALA A 572 -68.11 -17.14 53.62
C ALA A 572 -67.75 -17.75 54.98
N THR A 573 -67.66 -16.93 56.00
CA THR A 573 -67.27 -17.36 57.35
C THR A 573 -68.31 -16.91 58.38
N ASN A 574 -68.40 -17.63 59.50
CA ASN A 574 -69.29 -17.34 60.64
C ASN A 574 -70.80 -17.43 60.38
N GLY A 575 -71.25 -17.99 59.25
CA GLY A 575 -72.68 -18.23 59.02
C GLY A 575 -73.24 -19.41 59.82
N ASP A 576 -74.38 -19.21 60.49
CA ASP A 576 -75.17 -20.28 61.17
C ASP A 576 -76.39 -20.66 60.32
N ILE A 577 -76.46 -21.92 59.88
CA ILE A 577 -77.49 -22.39 58.94
C ILE A 577 -78.58 -23.13 59.71
N ASN A 578 -79.70 -22.45 60.02
CA ASN A 578 -80.88 -23.04 60.64
C ASN A 578 -82.20 -22.55 59.99
N GLU A 579 -82.30 -22.74 58.68
CA GLU A 579 -83.42 -22.32 57.86
C GLU A 579 -84.55 -23.36 57.93
N LYS A 580 -85.64 -23.06 58.65
CA LYS A 580 -86.83 -23.93 58.71
C LYS A 580 -87.70 -23.83 57.43
N GLY A 581 -87.07 -23.81 56.25
CA GLY A 581 -87.72 -23.62 54.95
C GLY A 581 -86.76 -23.76 53.75
N THR A 582 -87.25 -23.48 52.53
CA THR A 582 -86.47 -23.53 51.29
C THR A 582 -86.21 -22.12 50.76
N VAL A 583 -84.93 -21.71 50.67
CA VAL A 583 -84.46 -20.44 50.10
C VAL A 583 -83.17 -20.66 49.29
N ASP A 584 -82.75 -19.67 48.49
CA ASP A 584 -81.42 -19.68 47.86
C ASP A 584 -80.33 -19.61 48.92
N ILE A 585 -79.64 -20.73 49.17
CA ILE A 585 -78.72 -20.87 50.32
C ILE A 585 -77.52 -19.93 50.21
N ILE A 586 -77.08 -19.62 48.98
CA ILE A 586 -75.95 -18.71 48.71
C ILE A 586 -76.33 -17.81 47.54
N ARG A 587 -76.17 -16.50 47.71
CA ARG A 587 -76.22 -15.53 46.61
C ARG A 587 -74.86 -14.89 46.47
N LEU A 588 -74.13 -15.27 45.44
CA LEU A 588 -72.84 -14.66 45.11
C LEU A 588 -72.75 -14.41 43.62
N TYR A 589 -72.87 -13.15 43.22
CA TYR A 589 -72.78 -12.79 41.82
C TYR A 589 -72.38 -11.32 41.65
N PRO A 590 -71.68 -11.00 40.56
CA PRO A 590 -71.50 -9.62 40.15
C PRO A 590 -72.77 -9.14 39.44
N TYR A 591 -73.15 -7.88 39.62
CA TYR A 591 -74.29 -7.28 38.91
C TYR A 591 -74.04 -5.81 38.58
N ASP A 592 -74.69 -5.31 37.52
CA ASP A 592 -74.58 -3.91 37.10
C ASP A 592 -75.52 -3.04 37.95
N VAL A 593 -74.97 -1.97 38.54
CA VAL A 593 -75.76 -0.85 39.05
C VAL A 593 -75.22 0.44 38.43
N ASN A 594 -76.04 1.06 37.59
CA ASN A 594 -75.72 2.34 36.94
C ASN A 594 -74.36 2.37 36.20
N GLY A 595 -73.99 1.28 35.53
CA GLY A 595 -72.77 1.18 34.73
C GLY A 595 -71.51 0.80 35.52
N VAL A 596 -71.67 0.38 36.78
CA VAL A 596 -70.58 -0.08 37.65
C VAL A 596 -70.87 -1.48 38.17
N TRP A 597 -69.85 -2.34 38.21
CA TRP A 597 -69.97 -3.67 38.79
C TRP A 597 -70.09 -3.59 40.30
N TYR A 598 -71.13 -4.21 40.84
CA TYR A 598 -71.35 -4.47 42.25
C TYR A 598 -71.19 -5.96 42.54
N ILE A 599 -70.81 -6.30 43.77
CA ILE A 599 -70.79 -7.66 44.29
C ILE A 599 -72.02 -7.81 45.19
N ARG A 600 -72.89 -8.78 44.87
CA ARG A 600 -73.86 -9.32 45.81
C ARG A 600 -73.24 -10.54 46.47
N ALA A 601 -73.17 -10.58 47.79
CA ALA A 601 -72.78 -11.75 48.56
C ALA A 601 -73.70 -11.90 49.78
N ASP A 602 -74.30 -13.06 49.96
CA ASP A 602 -75.32 -13.29 50.98
C ASP A 602 -75.42 -14.79 51.27
N PHE A 603 -75.68 -15.15 52.53
CA PHE A 603 -75.89 -16.52 52.97
C PHE A 603 -77.29 -16.66 53.58
N ALA A 604 -77.96 -17.80 53.39
CA ALA A 604 -79.20 -18.09 54.12
C ALA A 604 -78.86 -18.45 55.57
N THR A 605 -78.96 -17.49 56.48
CA THR A 605 -78.60 -17.65 57.89
C THR A 605 -79.68 -17.14 58.84
N HIS A 606 -79.71 -17.76 60.04
CA HIS A 606 -80.66 -17.45 61.11
C HIS A 606 -80.34 -16.10 61.83
N GLY A 607 -79.19 -15.48 61.58
CA GLY A 607 -78.79 -14.16 62.10
C GLY A 607 -77.69 -13.49 61.26
N ASN A 608 -77.48 -12.19 61.42
CA ASN A 608 -76.63 -11.34 60.55
C ASN A 608 -75.12 -11.40 60.90
N ASP A 609 -74.57 -12.61 61.03
CA ASP A 609 -73.23 -12.83 61.58
C ASP A 609 -72.18 -13.23 60.53
N GLU A 610 -72.57 -13.48 59.27
CA GLU A 610 -71.62 -13.89 58.25
C GLU A 610 -70.66 -12.77 57.83
N THR A 611 -69.48 -13.18 57.36
CA THR A 611 -68.50 -12.27 56.78
C THR A 611 -67.95 -12.85 55.50
N TRP A 612 -67.91 -12.01 54.46
CA TRP A 612 -67.49 -12.39 53.12
C TRP A 612 -66.13 -11.81 52.71
N ASP A 613 -65.29 -12.68 52.19
CA ASP A 613 -64.15 -12.35 51.34
C ASP A 613 -64.46 -12.82 49.92
N VAL A 614 -64.32 -11.95 48.92
CA VAL A 614 -64.68 -12.25 47.53
C VAL A 614 -63.52 -11.89 46.59
N ASP A 615 -63.07 -12.86 45.81
CA ASP A 615 -62.07 -12.70 44.77
C ASP A 615 -62.75 -12.47 43.42
N VAL A 616 -62.47 -11.31 42.82
CA VAL A 616 -63.04 -10.92 41.52
C VAL A 616 -61.94 -10.80 40.49
N LEU A 617 -62.13 -11.47 39.35
CA LEU A 617 -61.35 -11.26 38.14
C LEU A 617 -62.09 -10.28 37.23
N PHE A 618 -61.45 -9.15 36.95
CA PHE A 618 -61.91 -8.21 35.94
C PHE A 618 -61.16 -8.46 34.64
N ILE A 619 -61.88 -8.75 33.57
CA ILE A 619 -61.37 -9.01 32.23
C ILE A 619 -61.64 -7.77 31.38
N ASN A 620 -60.61 -7.17 30.80
CA ASN A 620 -60.76 -5.96 29.99
C ASN A 620 -61.37 -6.31 28.62
N LYS A 621 -62.56 -5.77 28.33
CA LYS A 621 -63.33 -6.08 27.12
C LYS A 621 -62.63 -5.67 25.82
N ASN A 622 -61.74 -4.69 25.86
CA ASN A 622 -61.04 -4.21 24.66
C ASN A 622 -59.85 -5.10 24.26
N LEU A 623 -59.48 -6.07 25.10
CA LEU A 623 -58.26 -6.88 24.93
C LEU A 623 -58.56 -8.38 24.79
N VAL A 624 -59.83 -8.79 24.84
CA VAL A 624 -60.22 -10.19 24.72
C VAL A 624 -61.37 -10.33 23.73
N GLU A 625 -61.39 -11.43 23.01
CA GLU A 625 -62.56 -11.86 22.26
C GLU A 625 -63.57 -12.48 23.23
N ILE A 626 -64.83 -12.06 23.13
CA ILE A 626 -65.92 -12.57 23.96
C ILE A 626 -66.87 -13.30 23.01
N GLU A 627 -66.80 -14.63 23.02
CA GLU A 627 -67.78 -15.46 22.33
C GLU A 627 -69.11 -15.43 23.09
N ALA A 628 -70.21 -15.25 22.35
CA ALA A 628 -71.56 -15.10 22.90
C ALA A 628 -72.31 -16.42 23.02
#